data_AF-A0A7S2BZ48-F1
#
_entry.id   AF-A0A7S2BZ48-F1
#
_cell.length_a   1.000
_cell.length_b   1.000
_cell.length_c   1.000
_cell.angle_alpha   90.00
_cell.angle_beta   90.00
_cell.angle_gamma   90.00
#
_symmetry.space_group_name_H-M   'P 1'
#
loop_
_entity.id
_entity.type
_entity.pdbx_description
1 polymer ?
#
loop_
_entity_poly.entity_id
_entity_poly.type
_entity_poly.pdbx_seq_one_letter_code
_entity_poly.pdbx_strand_id
1 'polypeptide(L)'
;MATIFTIGHMFVMLSISTLPSLILNGPVGIAALMWAKAKQRASLKHSSVKLSAHDVLLSEKMKFAIVGVPLLWLSYAAVLLGFTTMQTEDVLTLLMVAPVASYLGVISAESGMIALRDLRPIFMRLLHKPSAIEALKAEQLSLRRCVQEEIENLVKTDEVVRELYHQKGELCSADWERLRERSDDQHASPPTLT
;
A
#
# COMPACT_ATOMS: atom_id res chain seq x y z
N MET A 1 3.41 38.27 4.76
CA MET A 1 3.68 37.85 6.16
C MET A 1 2.47 37.18 6.82
N ALA A 2 1.25 37.71 6.69
CA ALA A 2 0.04 37.12 7.29
C ALA A 2 -0.19 35.64 6.89
N THR A 3 0.00 35.30 5.61
CA THR A 3 -0.20 33.93 5.10
C THR A 3 0.75 32.90 5.71
N ILE A 4 2.02 33.26 5.90
CA ILE A 4 3.04 32.37 6.50
C ILE A 4 2.70 32.10 7.97
N PHE A 5 2.25 33.13 8.71
CA PHE A 5 1.83 32.97 10.10
C PHE A 5 0.58 32.09 10.22
N THR A 6 -0.41 32.27 9.34
CA THR A 6 -1.62 31.42 9.32
C THR A 6 -1.28 29.97 9.00
N ILE A 7 -0.41 29.71 8.02
CA ILE A 7 0.04 28.35 7.67
C ILE A 7 0.79 27.72 8.84
N GLY A 8 1.69 28.46 9.48
CA GLY A 8 2.42 27.99 10.66
C GLY A 8 1.48 27.63 11.81
N HIS A 9 0.49 28.49 12.10
CA HIS A 9 -0.51 28.24 13.13
C HIS A 9 -1.36 26.99 12.84
N MET A 10 -1.83 26.81 11.60
CA MET A 10 -2.59 25.62 11.19
C MET A 10 -1.77 24.35 11.38
N PHE A 11 -0.49 24.36 11.04
CA PHE A 11 0.40 23.21 11.19
C PHE A 11 0.62 22.83 12.66
N VAL A 12 0.76 23.82 13.55
CA VAL A 12 0.89 23.60 15.00
C VAL A 12 -0.39 23.00 15.58
N MET A 13 -1.56 23.54 15.23
CA MET A 13 -2.85 23.01 15.69
C MET A 13 -3.08 21.59 15.19
N LEU A 14 -2.76 21.32 13.92
CA LEU A 14 -2.84 19.97 13.36
C LEU A 14 -1.91 19.00 14.09
N SER A 15 -0.68 19.43 14.39
CA SER A 15 0.30 18.59 15.09
C SER A 15 -0.19 18.24 16.49
N ILE A 16 -0.66 19.21 17.27
CA ILE A 16 -1.14 18.98 18.65
C ILE A 16 -2.40 18.10 18.66
N SER A 17 -3.28 18.22 17.67
CA SER A 17 -4.49 17.40 17.56
C SER A 17 -4.21 15.97 17.09
N THR A 18 -3.24 15.80 16.17
CA THR A 18 -2.93 14.49 15.57
C THR A 18 -2.00 13.65 16.43
N LEU A 19 -1.07 14.28 17.18
CA LEU A 19 -0.12 13.59 18.06
C LEU A 19 -0.76 12.61 19.05
N PRO A 20 -1.79 13.00 19.84
CA PRO A 20 -2.40 12.09 20.80
C PRO A 20 -3.06 10.91 20.08
N SER A 21 -3.72 11.14 18.95
CA SER A 21 -4.30 10.07 18.14
C SER A 21 -3.24 9.09 17.63
N LEU A 22 -2.06 9.58 17.23
CA LEU A 22 -0.95 8.75 16.78
C LEU A 22 -0.33 7.93 17.92
N ILE A 23 -0.17 8.54 19.10
CA ILE A 23 0.39 7.88 20.28
C ILE A 23 -0.57 6.82 20.81
N LEU A 24 -1.88 7.11 20.83
CA LEU A 24 -2.89 6.17 21.30
C LEU A 24 -2.98 4.94 20.39
N ASN A 25 -2.97 5.13 19.06
CA ASN A 25 -3.10 4.01 18.10
C ASN A 25 -1.75 3.39 17.68
N GLY A 26 -0.64 4.04 18.03
CA GLY A 26 0.73 3.62 17.67
C GLY A 26 1.10 2.20 18.10
N PRO A 27 0.77 1.75 19.33
CA PRO A 27 1.06 0.39 19.77
C PRO A 27 0.47 -0.69 18.87
N VAL A 28 -0.78 -0.52 18.40
CA VAL A 28 -1.42 -1.46 17.46
C VAL A 28 -0.73 -1.43 16.10
N GLY A 29 -0.37 -0.23 15.62
CA GLY A 29 0.35 -0.09 14.35
C GLY A 29 1.71 -0.80 14.37
N ILE A 30 2.45 -0.71 15.49
CA ILE A 30 3.74 -1.39 15.66
C ILE A 30 3.53 -2.91 15.78
N ALA A 31 2.56 -3.36 16.57
CA ALA A 31 2.26 -4.79 16.73
C ALA A 31 1.84 -5.42 15.39
N ALA A 32 0.99 -4.75 14.62
CA ALA A 32 0.58 -5.18 13.29
C ALA A 32 1.77 -5.30 12.33
N LEU A 33 2.69 -4.33 12.38
CA LEU A 33 3.90 -4.33 11.55
C LEU A 33 4.83 -5.50 11.90
N MET A 34 5.01 -5.78 13.19
CA MET A 34 5.82 -6.91 13.66
C MET A 34 5.22 -8.23 13.20
N TRP A 35 3.91 -8.41 13.38
CA TRP A 35 3.19 -9.61 12.95
C TRP A 35 3.28 -9.82 11.43
N ALA A 36 3.00 -8.79 10.65
CA ALA A 36 3.03 -8.87 9.20
C ALA A 36 4.45 -9.13 8.65
N LYS A 37 5.50 -8.58 9.28
CA LYS A 37 6.90 -8.90 8.92
C LYS A 37 7.25 -10.36 9.18
N ALA A 38 6.76 -10.94 10.28
CA ALA A 38 6.96 -12.36 10.56
C ALA A 38 6.32 -13.24 9.47
N LYS A 39 5.08 -12.91 9.07
CA LYS A 39 4.36 -13.65 8.02
C LYS A 39 4.94 -13.43 6.61
N GLN A 40 5.45 -12.23 6.32
CA GLN A 40 6.17 -11.93 5.08
C GLN A 40 7.41 -12.83 4.94
N ARG A 41 8.21 -12.97 6.01
CA ARG A 41 9.40 -13.84 6.01
C ARG A 41 9.03 -15.31 5.80
N ALA A 42 7.94 -15.77 6.39
CA ALA A 42 7.43 -17.12 6.16
C ALA A 42 7.03 -17.35 4.69
N SER A 43 6.38 -16.35 4.07
CA SER A 43 5.94 -16.45 2.67
C SER A 43 7.09 -16.39 1.66
N LEU A 44 8.14 -15.63 1.96
CA LEU A 44 9.37 -15.59 1.15
C LEU A 44 10.12 -16.92 1.21
N LYS A 45 10.19 -17.55 2.39
CA LYS A 45 10.80 -18.88 2.55
C LYS A 45 10.08 -19.98 1.78
N HIS A 46 8.76 -19.85 1.61
CA HIS A 46 7.95 -20.83 0.90
C HIS A 46 8.08 -20.74 -0.64
N SER A 47 8.55 -19.62 -1.19
CA SER A 47 8.51 -19.36 -2.63
C SER A 47 9.85 -18.87 -3.16
N SER A 48 10.60 -19.76 -3.81
CA SER A 48 11.90 -19.44 -4.42
C SER A 48 11.84 -18.35 -5.50
N VAL A 49 10.64 -18.07 -6.05
CA VAL A 49 10.45 -17.10 -7.15
C VAL A 49 9.97 -15.73 -6.64
N LYS A 50 9.58 -15.59 -5.36
CA LYS A 50 9.04 -14.33 -4.82
C LYS A 50 10.17 -13.46 -4.28
N LEU A 51 10.52 -12.41 -5.00
CA LEU A 51 11.57 -11.46 -4.63
C LEU A 51 11.14 -10.47 -3.53
N SER A 52 9.87 -10.09 -3.46
CA SER A 52 9.36 -9.16 -2.43
C SER A 52 7.85 -9.35 -2.21
N ALA A 53 7.47 -9.99 -1.11
CA ALA A 53 6.08 -10.28 -0.75
C ALA A 53 5.41 -9.06 -0.07
N HIS A 54 5.29 -7.94 -0.78
CA HIS A 54 4.71 -6.70 -0.24
C HIS A 54 3.19 -6.81 -0.01
N ASP A 55 2.50 -7.52 -0.90
CA ASP A 55 1.05 -7.74 -0.83
C ASP A 55 0.62 -8.52 0.43
N VAL A 56 1.40 -9.55 0.78
CA VAL A 56 1.21 -10.32 2.02
C VAL A 56 1.41 -9.44 3.25
N LEU A 57 2.38 -8.53 3.23
CA LEU A 57 2.61 -7.63 4.35
C LEU A 57 1.43 -6.67 4.54
N LEU A 58 0.86 -6.14 3.47
CA LEU A 58 -0.26 -5.21 3.56
C LEU A 58 -1.54 -5.90 4.07
N SER A 59 -1.88 -7.05 3.49
CA SER A 59 -3.07 -7.82 3.88
C SER A 59 -3.00 -8.34 5.31
N GLU A 60 -1.83 -8.79 5.79
CA GLU A 60 -1.67 -9.22 7.18
C GLU A 60 -1.76 -8.07 8.19
N LYS A 61 -1.28 -6.86 7.83
CA LYS A 61 -1.47 -5.67 8.67
C LYS A 61 -2.94 -5.32 8.82
N MET A 62 -3.71 -5.38 7.72
CA MET A 62 -5.13 -5.07 7.73
C MET A 62 -5.93 -6.08 8.58
N LYS A 63 -5.67 -7.38 8.40
CA LYS A 63 -6.30 -8.44 9.22
C LYS A 63 -6.01 -8.26 10.71
N PHE A 64 -4.76 -7.95 11.05
CA PHE A 64 -4.39 -7.68 12.44
C PHE A 64 -5.06 -6.41 12.98
N ALA A 65 -5.19 -5.36 12.18
CA ALA A 65 -5.83 -4.11 12.58
C ALA A 65 -7.33 -4.29 12.89
N ILE A 66 -8.06 -5.06 12.08
CA ILE A 66 -9.50 -5.33 12.28
C ILE A 66 -9.78 -5.91 13.67
N VAL A 67 -8.89 -6.77 14.18
CA VAL A 67 -9.03 -7.39 15.51
C VAL A 67 -8.31 -6.57 16.60
N GLY A 68 -7.15 -6.03 16.29
CA GLY A 68 -6.30 -5.33 17.25
C GLY A 68 -6.88 -3.98 17.70
N VAL A 69 -7.57 -3.26 16.82
CA VAL A 69 -8.21 -1.98 17.15
C VAL A 69 -9.30 -2.13 18.21
N PRO A 70 -10.32 -3.01 18.08
CA PRO A 70 -11.33 -3.19 19.12
C PRO A 70 -10.72 -3.74 20.43
N LEU A 71 -9.72 -4.62 20.35
CA LEU A 71 -9.02 -5.15 21.52
C LEU A 71 -8.29 -4.04 22.30
N LEU A 72 -7.66 -3.11 21.59
CA LEU A 72 -6.99 -1.95 22.18
C LEU A 72 -7.98 -1.06 22.94
N TRP A 73 -9.14 -0.76 22.35
CA TRP A 73 -10.17 0.05 23.02
C TRP A 73 -10.75 -0.62 24.26
N LEU A 74 -10.95 -1.94 24.22
CA LEU A 74 -11.33 -2.70 25.41
C LEU A 74 -10.27 -2.60 26.51
N SER A 75 -8.98 -2.64 26.16
CA SER A 75 -7.90 -2.46 27.13
C SER A 75 -7.90 -1.05 27.74
N TYR A 76 -8.17 -0.01 26.95
CA TYR A 76 -8.29 1.36 27.45
C TYR A 76 -9.50 1.52 28.37
N ALA A 77 -10.65 0.95 28.01
CA ALA A 77 -11.84 0.98 28.85
C ALA A 77 -11.59 0.29 30.21
N ALA A 78 -10.91 -0.85 30.21
CA ALA A 78 -10.55 -1.56 31.44
C ALA A 78 -9.62 -0.73 32.34
N VAL A 79 -8.62 -0.05 31.77
CA VAL A 79 -7.73 0.85 32.52
C VAL A 79 -8.50 2.06 33.07
N LEU A 80 -9.39 2.67 32.28
CA LEU A 80 -10.19 3.82 32.72
C LEU A 80 -11.10 3.45 33.89
N LEU A 81 -11.78 2.31 33.82
CA LEU A 81 -12.64 1.80 34.89
C LEU A 81 -11.86 1.43 36.16
N GLY A 82 -10.60 1.00 36.03
CA GLY A 82 -9.76 0.61 37.16
C GLY A 82 -9.07 1.78 37.87
N PHE A 83 -8.74 2.86 37.14
CA PHE A 83 -7.91 3.95 37.66
C PHE A 83 -8.64 5.29 37.84
N THR A 84 -9.86 5.45 37.32
CA THR A 84 -10.57 6.74 37.35
C THR A 84 -11.89 6.66 38.12
N THR A 85 -12.18 7.68 38.94
CA THR A 85 -13.45 7.84 39.70
C THR A 85 -14.58 8.43 38.85
N MET A 86 -14.55 8.24 37.52
CA MET A 86 -15.51 8.84 36.60
C MET A 86 -16.84 8.10 36.67
N GLN A 87 -17.93 8.84 36.41
CA GLN A 87 -19.26 8.25 36.38
C GLN A 87 -19.34 7.25 35.22
N THR A 88 -19.99 6.12 35.46
CA THR A 88 -20.08 5.00 34.51
C THR A 88 -20.72 5.42 33.18
N GLU A 89 -21.56 6.45 33.21
CA GLU A 89 -22.24 7.03 32.03
C GLU A 89 -21.26 7.71 31.06
N ASP A 90 -20.26 8.43 31.58
CA ASP A 90 -19.22 9.07 30.77
C ASP A 90 -18.32 8.02 30.11
N VAL A 91 -17.99 6.95 30.85
CA VAL A 91 -17.17 5.85 30.34
C VAL A 91 -17.92 5.08 29.26
N LEU A 92 -19.23 4.86 29.42
CA LEU A 92 -20.05 4.18 28.42
C LEU A 92 -20.21 5.01 27.14
N THR A 93 -20.39 6.33 27.29
CA THR A 93 -20.46 7.26 26.16
C THR A 93 -19.14 7.30 25.40
N LEU A 94 -18.01 7.35 26.12
CA LEU A 94 -16.68 7.26 25.53
C LEU A 94 -16.46 5.92 24.83
N LEU A 95 -16.89 4.81 25.42
CA LEU A 95 -16.78 3.48 24.81
C LEU A 95 -17.57 3.35 23.50
N MET A 96 -18.69 4.07 23.35
CA MET A 96 -19.49 4.07 22.12
C MET A 96 -18.92 4.99 21.04
N VAL A 97 -18.46 6.20 21.41
CA VAL A 97 -17.99 7.21 20.44
C VAL A 97 -16.53 6.98 20.03
N ALA A 98 -15.69 6.52 20.95
CA ALA A 98 -14.26 6.43 20.73
C ALA A 98 -13.82 5.40 19.68
N PRO A 99 -14.47 4.23 19.50
CA PRO A 99 -14.16 3.31 18.41
C PRO A 99 -14.40 3.94 17.03
N VAL A 100 -15.49 4.72 16.90
CA VAL A 100 -15.80 5.44 15.65
C VAL A 100 -14.76 6.52 15.39
N ALA A 101 -14.42 7.32 16.41
CA ALA A 101 -13.39 8.35 16.29
C ALA A 101 -12.00 7.77 15.96
N SER A 102 -11.65 6.63 16.56
CA SER A 102 -10.41 5.90 16.28
C SER A 102 -10.38 5.34 14.88
N TYR A 103 -11.47 4.74 14.41
CA TYR A 103 -11.58 4.22 13.05
C TYR A 103 -11.36 5.33 12.01
N LEU A 104 -12.03 6.48 12.19
CA LEU A 104 -11.81 7.66 11.35
C LEU A 104 -10.38 8.18 11.44
N GLY A 105 -9.79 8.16 12.64
CA GLY A 105 -8.38 8.52 12.86
C GLY A 105 -7.41 7.61 12.11
N VAL A 106 -7.63 6.30 12.13
CA VAL A 106 -6.79 5.31 11.43
C VAL A 106 -6.92 5.48 9.92
N ILE A 107 -8.13 5.60 9.38
CA ILE A 107 -8.33 5.84 7.93
C ILE A 107 -7.67 7.13 7.48
N SER A 108 -7.83 8.20 8.25
CA SER A 108 -7.21 9.49 7.98
C SER A 108 -5.69 9.39 8.01
N ALA A 109 -5.12 8.67 8.98
CA ALA A 109 -3.68 8.44 9.09
C ALA A 109 -3.14 7.59 7.93
N GLU A 110 -3.84 6.53 7.52
CA GLU A 110 -3.47 5.72 6.36
C GLU A 110 -3.49 6.54 5.08
N SER A 111 -4.56 7.30 4.86
CA SER A 111 -4.72 8.19 3.69
C SER A 111 -3.64 9.28 3.67
N GLY A 112 -3.34 9.87 4.84
CA GLY A 112 -2.26 10.83 5.00
C GLY A 112 -0.88 10.22 4.73
N MET A 113 -0.63 8.99 5.17
CA MET A 113 0.64 8.30 4.93
C MET A 113 0.83 7.95 3.45
N ILE A 114 -0.23 7.57 2.75
CA ILE A 114 -0.20 7.37 1.30
C ILE A 114 0.13 8.68 0.60
N ALA A 115 -0.58 9.77 0.94
CA ALA A 115 -0.32 11.09 0.37
C ALA A 115 1.12 11.59 0.62
N LEU A 116 1.68 11.35 1.80
CA LEU A 116 3.07 11.67 2.12
C LEU A 116 4.06 10.85 1.29
N ARG A 117 3.78 9.55 1.09
CA ARG A 117 4.62 8.68 0.27
C ARG A 117 4.59 9.09 -1.21
N ASP A 118 3.46 9.59 -1.70
CA ASP A 118 3.31 10.10 -3.06
C ASP A 118 3.91 11.49 -3.24
N LEU A 119 3.99 12.28 -2.16
CA LEU A 119 4.70 13.54 -2.16
C LEU A 119 6.22 13.35 -2.31
N ARG A 120 6.78 12.26 -1.77
CA ARG A 120 8.23 11.96 -1.86
C ARG A 120 8.76 11.97 -3.31
N PRO A 121 8.20 11.24 -4.30
CA PRO A 121 8.69 11.29 -5.67
C PRO A 121 8.48 12.66 -6.32
N ILE A 122 7.42 13.41 -5.97
CA ILE A 122 7.19 14.77 -6.48
C ILE A 122 8.30 15.70 -5.96
N PHE A 123 8.60 15.62 -4.67
CA PHE A 123 9.66 16.39 -4.04
C PHE A 123 11.03 16.01 -4.60
N MET A 124 11.27 14.72 -4.82
CA MET A 124 12.48 14.22 -5.50
C MET A 124 12.58 14.71 -6.95
N ARG A 125 11.47 14.81 -7.69
CA ARG A 125 11.44 15.38 -9.05
C ARG A 125 11.74 16.87 -9.05
N LEU A 126 11.28 17.60 -8.03
CA LEU A 126 11.56 19.03 -7.89
C LEU A 126 13.04 19.29 -7.56
N LEU A 127 13.67 18.39 -6.81
CA LEU A 127 15.09 18.47 -6.42
C LEU A 127 16.06 17.90 -7.47
N HIS A 128 15.62 16.97 -8.33
CA HIS A 128 16.50 16.35 -9.32
C HIS A 128 16.79 17.28 -10.50
N LYS A 129 18.07 17.37 -10.88
CA LYS A 129 18.52 17.97 -12.13
C LYS A 129 18.00 17.13 -13.32
N PRO A 130 17.53 17.75 -14.42
CA PRO A 130 17.00 17.03 -15.59
C PRO A 130 18.00 16.05 -16.22
N SER A 131 19.31 16.30 -16.05
CA SER A 131 20.39 15.47 -16.58
C SER A 131 20.40 14.03 -16.04
N ALA A 132 20.00 13.81 -14.79
CA ALA A 132 19.95 12.45 -14.21
C ALA A 132 18.82 11.62 -14.83
N ILE A 133 17.68 12.26 -15.14
CA ILE A 133 16.55 11.61 -15.79
C ILE A 133 16.90 11.29 -17.26
N GLU A 134 17.61 12.18 -17.94
CA GLU A 134 18.08 11.95 -19.31
C GLU A 134 19.10 10.81 -19.39
N ALA A 135 20.04 10.72 -18.44
CA ALA A 135 20.99 9.61 -18.35
C ALA A 135 20.28 8.26 -18.15
N LEU A 136 19.30 8.19 -17.24
CA LEU A 136 18.50 6.98 -17.02
C LEU A 136 17.66 6.61 -18.25
N LYS A 137 17.10 7.60 -18.96
CA LYS A 137 16.38 7.35 -20.23
C LYS A 137 17.32 6.81 -21.31
N ALA A 138 18.54 7.33 -21.41
CA ALA A 138 19.54 6.85 -22.34
C ALA A 138 19.94 5.40 -22.04
N GLU A 139 20.13 5.06 -20.76
CA GLU A 139 20.43 3.70 -20.30
C GLU A 139 19.26 2.73 -20.56
N GLN A 140 18.01 3.16 -20.32
CA GLN A 140 16.85 2.35 -20.69
C GLN A 140 16.76 2.12 -22.19
N LEU A 141 17.14 3.10 -23.01
CA LEU A 141 17.13 2.96 -24.46
C LEU A 141 18.21 1.98 -24.94
N SER A 142 19.40 2.01 -24.34
CA SER A 142 20.47 1.06 -24.69
C SER A 142 20.12 -0.37 -24.27
N LEU A 143 19.58 -0.56 -23.06
CA LEU A 143 19.09 -1.87 -22.58
C LEU A 143 18.01 -2.43 -23.51
N ARG A 144 17.06 -1.60 -23.95
CA ARG A 144 16.02 -2.01 -24.90
C ARG A 144 16.61 -2.47 -26.23
N ARG A 145 17.60 -1.74 -26.77
CA ARG A 145 18.27 -2.13 -28.01
C ARG A 145 19.01 -3.46 -27.85
N CYS A 146 19.79 -3.65 -26.78
CA CYS A 146 20.48 -4.92 -26.54
C CYS A 146 19.49 -6.09 -26.46
N VAL A 147 18.36 -5.92 -25.77
CA VAL A 147 17.32 -6.97 -25.70
C VAL A 147 16.70 -7.24 -27.07
N GLN A 148 16.46 -6.20 -27.88
CA GLN A 148 15.93 -6.37 -29.23
C GLN A 148 16.92 -7.09 -30.16
N GLU A 149 18.19 -6.70 -30.14
CA GLU A 149 19.25 -7.34 -30.92
C GLU A 149 19.42 -8.81 -30.52
N GLU A 150 19.36 -9.12 -29.23
CA GLU A 150 19.44 -10.49 -28.74
C GLU A 150 18.24 -11.33 -29.24
N ILE A 151 17.03 -10.76 -29.19
CA ILE A 151 15.83 -11.43 -29.75
C ILE A 151 16.00 -11.68 -31.24
N GLU A 152 16.50 -10.71 -32.02
CA GLU A 152 16.75 -10.89 -33.45
C GLU A 152 17.80 -11.97 -33.73
N ASN A 153 18.87 -12.03 -32.92
CA ASN A 153 19.89 -13.07 -33.03
C ASN A 153 19.34 -14.46 -32.71
N LEU A 154 18.50 -14.58 -31.69
CA LEU A 154 17.82 -15.83 -31.35
C LEU A 154 16.86 -16.28 -32.45
N VAL A 155 16.10 -15.38 -33.05
CA VAL A 155 15.21 -15.66 -34.20
C VAL A 155 15.99 -16.09 -35.44
N LYS A 156 17.22 -15.59 -35.63
CA LYS A 156 18.08 -16.01 -36.75
C LYS A 156 18.73 -17.37 -36.54
N THR A 157 19.08 -17.70 -35.30
CA THR A 157 19.86 -18.90 -34.95
C THR A 157 19.00 -20.13 -34.73
N ASP A 158 17.81 -19.96 -34.14
CA ASP A 158 16.94 -21.06 -33.75
C ASP A 158 15.63 -21.05 -34.56
N GLU A 159 15.40 -22.13 -35.30
CA GLU A 159 14.23 -22.32 -36.16
C GLU A 159 12.93 -22.43 -35.34
N VAL A 160 13.00 -22.98 -34.12
CA VAL A 160 11.84 -23.10 -33.22
C VAL A 160 11.44 -21.72 -32.69
N VAL A 161 12.41 -20.88 -32.32
CA VAL A 161 12.16 -19.51 -31.85
C VAL A 161 11.61 -18.64 -32.98
N ARG A 162 12.09 -18.83 -34.22
CA ARG A 162 11.58 -18.15 -35.40
C ARG A 162 10.10 -18.47 -35.64
N GLU A 163 9.72 -19.75 -35.58
CA GLU A 163 8.34 -20.17 -35.76
C GLU A 163 7.43 -19.59 -34.67
N LEU A 164 7.86 -19.62 -33.40
CA LEU A 164 7.14 -18.99 -32.28
C LEU A 164 7.00 -17.46 -32.41
N TYR A 165 8.04 -16.78 -32.91
CA TYR A 165 8.02 -15.32 -33.08
C TYR A 165 7.04 -14.88 -34.18
N HIS A 166 7.02 -15.58 -35.31
CA HIS A 166 6.09 -15.31 -36.40
C HIS A 166 4.65 -15.77 -36.07
N GLN A 167 4.48 -16.91 -35.40
CA GLN A 167 3.18 -17.40 -34.93
C GLN A 167 2.52 -16.43 -33.94
N LYS A 168 3.31 -15.79 -33.06
CA LYS A 168 2.80 -14.77 -32.13
C LYS A 168 2.24 -13.54 -32.86
N GLY A 169 2.76 -13.19 -34.04
CA GLY A 169 2.22 -12.09 -34.85
C GLY A 169 0.77 -12.30 -35.28
N GLU A 170 0.36 -13.55 -35.50
CA GLU A 170 -1.00 -13.92 -35.92
C GLU A 170 -1.95 -14.17 -34.73
N LEU A 171 -1.45 -14.64 -33.58
CA LEU A 171 -2.28 -14.83 -32.37
C LEU A 171 -2.56 -13.50 -31.61
N CYS A 172 -1.86 -12.39 -31.87
CA CYS A 172 -1.75 -11.29 -30.89
C CYS A 172 -2.80 -10.16 -30.94
N SER A 173 -3.82 -10.17 -31.82
CA SER A 173 -4.94 -9.22 -31.71
C SER A 173 -6.24 -9.88 -31.27
N ALA A 174 -6.67 -10.92 -31.97
CA ALA A 174 -7.96 -11.57 -31.74
C ALA A 174 -8.02 -12.44 -30.46
N ASP A 175 -6.90 -13.03 -30.01
CA ASP A 175 -6.90 -13.82 -28.77
C ASP A 175 -6.81 -12.95 -27.50
N TRP A 176 -6.13 -11.80 -27.56
CA TRP A 176 -6.00 -10.89 -26.41
C TRP A 176 -7.31 -10.16 -26.10
N GLU A 177 -8.10 -9.81 -27.11
CA GLU A 177 -9.44 -9.26 -26.91
C GLU A 177 -10.36 -10.31 -26.27
N ARG A 178 -10.33 -11.57 -26.75
CA ARG A 178 -11.08 -12.68 -26.13
C ARG A 178 -10.68 -13.00 -24.70
N LEU A 179 -9.40 -12.85 -24.35
CA LEU A 179 -8.91 -13.02 -22.97
C LEU A 179 -9.30 -11.83 -22.08
N ARG A 180 -9.33 -10.61 -22.63
CA ARG A 180 -9.79 -9.41 -21.92
C ARG A 180 -11.28 -9.48 -21.62
N GLU A 181 -12.10 -9.83 -22.61
CA GLU A 181 -13.54 -10.07 -22.43
C GLU A 181 -13.81 -11.15 -21.39
N ARG A 182 -13.09 -12.28 -21.44
CA ARG A 182 -13.23 -13.34 -20.43
C ARG A 182 -12.87 -12.87 -19.02
N SER A 183 -11.87 -12.00 -18.88
CA SER A 183 -11.50 -11.45 -17.57
C SER A 183 -12.53 -10.44 -17.05
N ASP A 184 -13.14 -9.66 -17.93
CA ASP A 184 -14.18 -8.69 -17.57
C ASP A 184 -15.49 -9.41 -17.20
N ASP A 185 -15.86 -10.49 -17.90
CA ASP A 185 -17.02 -11.33 -17.57
C ASP A 185 -16.88 -12.02 -16.20
N GLN A 186 -15.66 -12.42 -15.85
CA GLN A 186 -15.36 -13.06 -14.57
C GLN A 186 -15.38 -12.06 -13.39
N HIS A 187 -15.26 -10.76 -13.65
CA HIS A 187 -15.44 -9.69 -12.66
C HIS A 187 -16.86 -9.10 -12.66
N ALA A 188 -17.65 -9.30 -13.73
CA ALA A 188 -19.03 -8.82 -13.85
C ALA A 188 -20.08 -9.76 -13.25
N SER A 189 -19.74 -11.03 -12.98
CA SER A 189 -20.62 -11.94 -12.25
C SER A 189 -20.41 -11.79 -10.74
N PRO A 190 -21.39 -11.26 -9.97
CA PRO A 190 -21.30 -11.32 -8.52
C PRO A 190 -21.26 -12.79 -8.07
N PRO A 191 -20.45 -13.14 -7.05
CA PRO A 191 -20.44 -14.49 -6.51
C PRO A 191 -21.86 -14.84 -6.07
N THR A 192 -22.48 -15.79 -6.76
CA THR A 192 -23.75 -16.38 -6.36
C THR A 192 -23.44 -17.20 -5.11
N LEU A 193 -23.78 -16.65 -3.95
CA LEU A 193 -23.77 -17.35 -2.68
C LEU A 193 -24.82 -18.46 -2.74
N THR A 194 -24.37 -19.70 -2.88
CA THR A 194 -25.09 -20.91 -2.45
C THR A 194 -24.28 -21.61 -1.39
#